data_AF-H0I2X7-F1
#
_entry.id   AF-H0I2X7-F1
#
_cell.length_a   1.000
_cell.length_b   1.000
_cell.length_c   1.000
_cell.angle_alpha   90.00
_cell.angle_beta   90.00
_cell.angle_gamma   90.00
#
_symmetry.space_group_name_H-M   'P 1'
#
loop_
_entity.id
_entity.type
_entity.pdbx_description
1 polymer ?
#
loop_
_entity_poly.entity_id
_entity_poly.type
_entity_poly.pdbx_seq_one_letter_code
_entity_poly.pdbx_strand_id
1 'polypeptide(L)'
;MSKDFRPWKIDEAQLLPPSVQDYVPRDHLSRLIVALVREELDLSAIAGSYRSVLGQPPFDPRMMTALLLHGYASGIYASRRIARAACERA
;
A
#
# COMPACT_ATOMS: atom_id res chain seq x y z
N MET A 1 7.28 12.89 19.65
CA MET A 1 8.08 12.44 18.49
C MET A 1 7.26 11.40 17.75
N SER A 2 6.75 11.73 16.56
CA SER A 2 6.05 10.76 15.69
C SER A 2 7.06 9.81 15.05
N LYS A 3 6.65 8.58 14.76
CA LYS A 3 7.49 7.61 14.07
C LYS A 3 7.46 7.87 12.57
N ASP A 4 8.62 7.86 11.92
CA ASP A 4 8.68 7.98 10.45
C ASP A 4 8.27 6.65 9.80
N PHE A 5 7.43 6.75 8.78
CA PHE A 5 7.00 5.61 7.98
C PHE A 5 7.97 5.37 6.83
N ARG A 6 8.08 4.12 6.39
CA ARG A 6 8.78 3.78 5.15
C ARG A 6 8.07 4.47 3.97
N PRO A 7 8.79 5.16 3.08
CA PRO A 7 8.16 5.86 1.97
C PRO A 7 7.47 4.87 1.03
N TRP A 8 6.25 5.20 0.59
CA TRP A 8 5.56 4.45 -0.45
C TRP A 8 6.02 4.90 -1.84
N LYS A 9 6.86 4.09 -2.46
CA LYS A 9 7.59 4.40 -3.70
C LYS A 9 6.79 4.15 -5.00
N ILE A 10 5.46 4.31 -4.98
CA ILE A 10 4.61 3.98 -6.14
C ILE A 10 4.84 4.90 -7.34
N ASP A 11 5.23 6.15 -7.08
CA ASP A 11 5.49 7.17 -8.11
C ASP A 11 6.99 7.32 -8.40
N GLU A 12 7.86 6.52 -7.76
CA GLU A 12 9.30 6.60 -7.99
C GLU A 12 9.65 6.04 -9.36
N ALA A 13 10.44 6.80 -10.12
CA ALA A 13 10.90 6.40 -11.43
C ALA A 13 11.77 5.14 -11.34
N GLN A 14 11.53 4.17 -12.22
CA GLN A 14 12.28 2.93 -12.32
C GLN A 14 13.02 2.87 -13.65
N LEU A 15 14.05 2.02 -13.75
CA LEU A 15 14.82 1.89 -14.99
C LEU A 15 13.96 1.29 -16.11
N LEU A 16 13.24 0.21 -15.82
CA LEU A 16 12.30 -0.44 -16.73
C LEU A 16 11.19 -1.11 -15.94
N PRO A 17 9.92 -0.83 -16.28
CA PRO A 17 9.36 0.32 -16.99
C PRO A 17 9.57 1.61 -16.17
N PRO A 18 9.35 2.79 -16.75
CA PRO A 18 9.62 4.06 -16.06
C PRO A 18 8.74 4.30 -14.84
N SER A 19 7.53 3.71 -14.78
CA SER A 19 6.65 3.80 -13.61
C SER A 19 6.08 2.44 -13.22
N VAL A 20 5.85 2.23 -11.91
CA VAL A 20 5.07 1.08 -11.40
C VAL A 20 3.70 0.99 -12.08
N GLN A 21 3.13 2.15 -12.43
CA GLN A 21 1.83 2.24 -13.08
C GLN A 21 1.83 1.60 -14.47
N ASP A 22 2.96 1.48 -15.15
CA ASP A 22 3.03 0.92 -16.50
C ASP A 22 2.86 -0.62 -16.50
N TYR A 23 3.06 -1.27 -15.35
CA TYR A 23 2.81 -2.70 -15.18
C TYR A 23 1.33 -3.06 -15.01
N VAL A 24 0.45 -2.07 -14.91
CA VAL A 24 -0.94 -2.24 -14.51
C VAL A 24 -1.87 -1.73 -15.63
N PRO A 25 -2.80 -2.55 -16.15
CA PRO A 25 -3.79 -2.08 -17.13
C PRO A 25 -4.58 -0.86 -16.65
N ARG A 26 -5.03 0.00 -17.56
CA ARG A 26 -5.73 1.27 -17.23
C ARG A 26 -7.07 1.06 -16.52
N ASP A 27 -7.73 -0.04 -16.82
CA ASP A 27 -9.02 -0.48 -16.27
C ASP A 27 -8.88 -1.39 -15.04
N HIS A 28 -7.65 -1.65 -14.57
CA HIS A 28 -7.42 -2.55 -13.45
C HIS A 28 -7.88 -1.94 -12.12
N LEU A 29 -8.59 -2.73 -11.31
CA LEU A 29 -9.19 -2.33 -10.02
C LEU A 29 -8.20 -1.70 -9.03
N SER A 30 -6.93 -2.12 -9.05
CA SER A 30 -5.91 -1.56 -8.16
C SER A 30 -5.74 -0.04 -8.32
N ARG A 31 -6.00 0.51 -9.52
CA ARG A 31 -5.92 1.96 -9.76
C ARG A 31 -7.00 2.71 -8.99
N LEU A 32 -8.24 2.20 -9.00
CA LEU A 32 -9.33 2.75 -8.21
C LEU A 32 -9.01 2.71 -6.72
N ILE A 33 -8.48 1.58 -6.23
CA ILE A 33 -8.14 1.40 -4.81
C ILE A 33 -7.03 2.38 -4.40
N VAL A 34 -5.99 2.53 -5.21
CA VAL A 34 -4.89 3.47 -4.92
C VAL A 34 -5.40 4.91 -4.90
N ALA A 35 -6.22 5.33 -5.87
CA ALA A 35 -6.81 6.67 -5.91
C ALA A 35 -7.68 6.92 -4.67
N LEU A 36 -8.61 6.00 -4.37
CA LEU A 36 -9.47 6.05 -3.19
C LEU A 36 -8.67 6.25 -1.90
N VAL A 37 -7.63 5.44 -1.69
CA VAL A 37 -6.84 5.50 -0.45
C VAL A 37 -5.97 6.75 -0.37
N ARG A 38 -5.51 7.29 -1.50
CA ARG A 38 -4.65 8.48 -1.52
C ARG A 38 -5.43 9.79 -1.39
N GLU A 39 -6.62 9.84 -1.97
CA GLU A 39 -7.34 11.09 -2.23
C GLU A 39 -8.60 11.24 -1.37
N GLU A 40 -9.27 10.14 -1.01
CA GLU A 40 -10.60 10.19 -0.39
C GLU A 40 -10.62 9.73 1.08
N LEU A 41 -9.69 8.85 1.48
CA LEU A 41 -9.70 8.27 2.83
C LEU A 41 -8.84 9.08 3.82
N ASP A 42 -9.46 9.51 4.92
CA ASP A 42 -8.72 10.01 6.09
C ASP A 42 -8.16 8.83 6.91
N LEU A 43 -6.83 8.69 6.93
CA LEU A 43 -6.10 7.68 7.70
C LEU A 43 -5.42 8.26 8.95
N SER A 44 -5.75 9.49 9.35
CA SER A 44 -5.16 10.18 10.51
C SER A 44 -5.24 9.36 11.80
N ALA A 45 -6.37 8.69 12.04
CA ALA A 45 -6.57 7.82 13.20
C ALA A 45 -5.63 6.61 13.21
N ILE A 46 -5.36 6.01 12.04
CA ILE A 46 -4.43 4.88 11.91
C ILE A 46 -2.99 5.37 12.15
N ALA A 47 -2.60 6.46 11.50
CA ALA A 47 -1.27 7.05 11.67
C ALA A 47 -1.02 7.48 13.13
N GLY A 48 -2.02 8.08 13.79
CA GLY A 48 -1.95 8.53 15.18
C GLY A 48 -1.88 7.40 16.21
N SER A 49 -2.19 6.15 15.82
CA SER A 49 -2.05 5.00 16.71
C SER A 49 -0.57 4.61 16.97
N TYR A 50 0.35 5.02 16.10
CA TYR A 50 1.79 4.76 16.22
C TYR A 50 2.47 5.71 17.22
N ARG A 51 2.31 5.42 18.51
CA ARG A 51 2.83 6.28 19.61
C ARG A 51 4.26 6.00 20.06
N SER A 52 4.82 4.83 19.74
CA SER A 52 6.18 4.44 20.16
C SER A 52 7.18 4.65 19.05
N VAL A 53 8.36 5.18 19.38
CA VAL A 53 9.49 5.36 18.44
C VAL A 53 10.38 4.11 18.38
N LEU A 54 10.16 3.14 19.26
CA LEU A 54 10.98 1.92 19.33
C LEU A 54 10.72 0.99 18.13
N GLY A 55 11.78 0.31 17.69
CA GLY A 55 11.74 -0.69 16.61
C GLY A 55 11.79 -0.10 15.19
N GLN A 56 11.75 -0.99 14.21
CA GLN A 56 11.87 -0.61 12.79
C GLN A 56 10.76 0.35 12.33
N PRO A 57 11.03 1.23 11.35
CA PRO A 57 10.01 2.08 10.73
C PRO A 57 8.85 1.23 10.17
N PRO A 58 7.58 1.53 10.54
CA PRO A 58 6.39 0.89 10.00
C PRO A 58 6.22 1.21 8.50
N PHE A 59 5.44 0.40 7.80
CA PHE A 59 5.02 0.69 6.44
C PHE A 59 4.02 1.85 6.41
N ASP A 60 4.00 2.60 5.30
CA ASP A 60 3.04 3.67 5.08
C ASP A 60 1.59 3.18 5.27
N PRO A 61 0.77 3.84 6.12
CA PRO A 61 -0.62 3.45 6.35
C PRO A 61 -1.46 3.42 5.09
N ARG A 62 -1.21 4.31 4.12
CA ARG A 62 -1.90 4.34 2.83
C ARG A 62 -1.56 3.09 2.02
N MET A 63 -0.28 2.71 1.99
CA MET A 63 0.15 1.50 1.30
C MET A 63 -0.49 0.24 1.91
N MET A 64 -0.48 0.13 3.23
CA MET A 64 -1.06 -1.02 3.93
C MET A 64 -2.58 -1.09 3.76
N THR A 65 -3.29 0.04 3.82
CA THR A 65 -4.74 0.09 3.56
C THR A 65 -5.06 -0.30 2.11
N ALA A 66 -4.30 0.19 1.14
CA ALA A 66 -4.49 -0.18 -0.27
C ALA A 66 -4.28 -1.69 -0.49
N LEU A 67 -3.25 -2.28 0.12
CA LEU A 67 -3.01 -3.73 0.06
C LEU A 67 -4.18 -4.53 0.66
N LEU A 68 -4.69 -4.09 1.81
CA LEU A 68 -5.80 -4.76 2.50
C LEU A 68 -7.09 -4.70 1.67
N LEU A 69 -7.46 -3.51 1.19
CA LEU A 69 -8.64 -3.32 0.35
C LEU A 69 -8.53 -4.12 -0.96
N HIS A 70 -7.34 -4.17 -1.56
CA HIS A 70 -7.12 -4.95 -2.76
C HIS A 70 -7.28 -6.46 -2.52
N GLY A 71 -6.74 -6.96 -1.40
CA GLY A 71 -6.94 -8.34 -0.98
C GLY A 71 -8.42 -8.68 -0.81
N TYR A 72 -9.17 -7.83 -0.12
CA TYR A 72 -10.60 -8.02 0.12
C TYR A 72 -11.43 -7.96 -1.15
N ALA A 73 -11.16 -6.99 -2.03
CA ALA A 73 -11.83 -6.89 -3.32
C ALA A 73 -11.51 -8.06 -4.25
N SER A 74 -10.37 -8.74 -4.03
CA SER A 74 -9.97 -9.96 -4.74
C SER A 74 -10.44 -11.25 -4.04
N GLY A 75 -11.25 -11.16 -2.98
CA GLY A 75 -11.77 -12.31 -2.22
C GLY A 75 -10.75 -13.00 -1.31
N ILE A 76 -9.60 -12.36 -1.04
CA ILE A 76 -8.54 -12.85 -0.15
C ILE A 76 -8.61 -12.12 1.18
N TYR A 77 -9.21 -12.74 2.19
CA TYR A 77 -9.40 -12.13 3.52
C TYR A 77 -8.31 -12.48 4.54
N ALA A 78 -7.64 -13.61 4.36
CA ALA A 78 -6.62 -14.07 5.30
C ALA A 78 -5.30 -13.29 5.08
N SER A 79 -4.81 -12.63 6.12
CA SER A 79 -3.56 -11.83 6.07
C SER A 79 -2.36 -12.61 5.50
N ARG A 80 -2.20 -13.88 5.89
CA ARG A 80 -1.15 -14.75 5.34
C ARG A 80 -1.31 -15.03 3.85
N ARG A 81 -2.54 -15.13 3.34
CA ARG A 81 -2.80 -15.31 1.91
C ARG A 81 -2.54 -14.03 1.13
N ILE A 82 -2.90 -12.87 1.69
CA ILE A 82 -2.58 -11.55 1.10
C ILE A 82 -1.06 -11.40 1.00
N ALA A 83 -0.32 -11.69 2.07
CA ALA A 83 1.13 -11.62 2.09
C ALA A 83 1.77 -12.54 1.04
N ARG A 84 1.27 -13.77 0.89
CA ARG A 84 1.75 -14.70 -0.14
C ARG A 84 1.49 -14.17 -1.56
N ALA A 85 0.28 -13.67 -1.82
CA ALA A 85 -0.08 -13.12 -3.13
C ALA A 85 0.76 -11.89 -3.51
N ALA A 86 1.22 -11.11 -2.52
CA ALA A 86 2.10 -9.97 -2.74
C ALA A 86 3.54 -10.37 -3.11
N CYS A 87 3.98 -11.60 -2.80
CA CYS A 87 5.31 -12.10 -3.17
C CYS A 87 5.37 -12.70 -4.58
N GLU A 88 4.24 -13.08 -5.19
CA GLU A 88 4.20 -13.83 -6.45
C GLU A 88 4.34 -12.91 -7.68
N ARG A 89 5.48 -12.23 -7.78
CA ARG A 89 6.13 -11.77 -9.02
C ARG A 89 7.65 -11.83 -8.81
N ALA A 90 8.22 -13.02 -9.03
CA ALA A 90 9.62 -13.22 -9.37
C ALA A 90 9.75 -13.30 -10.89
#